data_AF-A0AAW2UE46-F1
#
_entry.id   AF-A0AAW2UE46-F1
#
_cell.length_a   1.000
_cell.length_b   1.000
_cell.length_c   1.000
_cell.angle_alpha   90.00
_cell.angle_beta   90.00
_cell.angle_gamma   90.00
#
_symmetry.space_group_name_H-M   'P 1'
#
loop_
_entity.id
_entity.type
_entity.pdbx_description
1 polymer ?
#
loop_
_entity_poly.entity_id
_entity_poly.type
_entity_poly.pdbx_seq_one_letter_code
_entity_poly.pdbx_strand_id
1 'polypeptide(L)'
;MREIFLSNSDPSPNHPSEDQFLLHSSFMFMDLVNAFLNIFAPIFTATTFFVFFPPYLCFKSLHFFWRSIFSENVAGKVVVIAGASSGMGEHIAYEYGKRGALLVIGARRENALREVAEEAYLVGSPAAIPCAH
;
A
#
# COMPACT_ATOMS: atom_id res chain seq x y z
N MET A 1 -77.28 52.66 -11.04
CA MET A 1 -76.35 53.78 -11.30
C MET A 1 -75.44 53.87 -10.09
N ARG A 2 -74.11 53.72 -10.12
CA ARG A 2 -73.13 53.51 -11.18
C ARG A 2 -71.91 52.86 -10.50
N GLU A 3 -71.27 51.96 -11.26
CA GLU A 3 -69.82 51.66 -11.34
C GLU A 3 -69.08 51.17 -10.08
N ILE A 4 -68.53 49.95 -10.03
CA ILE A 4 -67.50 49.28 -10.87
C ILE A 4 -66.12 49.95 -10.73
N PHE A 5 -65.12 49.10 -10.41
CA PHE A 5 -63.67 49.35 -10.36
C PHE A 5 -63.20 50.21 -9.17
N LEU A 6 -62.39 49.71 -8.23
CA LEU A 6 -61.01 49.24 -8.38
C LEU A 6 -60.78 48.11 -7.35
N SER A 7 -60.43 46.88 -7.72
CA SER A 7 -59.05 46.50 -8.04
C SER A 7 -58.04 47.27 -7.20
N ASN A 8 -57.85 46.88 -5.94
CA ASN A 8 -56.55 46.93 -5.27
C ASN A 8 -56.55 45.87 -4.17
N SER A 9 -56.12 44.67 -4.56
CA SER A 9 -55.37 43.79 -3.70
C SER A 9 -54.15 44.55 -3.18
N ASP A 10 -54.31 45.22 -2.04
CA ASP A 10 -53.18 45.75 -1.29
C ASP A 10 -52.44 44.56 -0.65
N PRO A 11 -51.15 44.35 -0.95
CA PRO A 11 -50.35 43.35 -0.27
C PRO A 11 -50.09 43.86 1.15
N SER A 12 -50.76 43.26 2.13
CA SER A 12 -50.55 43.52 3.56
C SER A 12 -49.08 43.31 3.94
N PRO A 13 -48.48 44.19 4.77
CA PRO A 13 -47.04 44.28 4.93
C PRO A 13 -46.52 43.13 5.81
N ASN A 14 -45.63 42.32 5.25
CA ASN A 14 -44.52 41.65 5.93
C ASN A 14 -44.80 41.07 7.33
N HIS A 15 -45.72 40.11 7.42
CA HIS A 15 -45.65 39.13 8.51
C HIS A 15 -44.97 37.87 7.96
N PRO A 16 -43.75 37.49 8.40
CA PRO A 16 -43.15 36.24 7.96
C PRO A 16 -44.08 35.11 8.41
N SER A 17 -44.55 34.30 7.46
CA SER A 17 -45.43 33.16 7.74
C SER A 17 -44.67 32.14 8.59
N GLU A 18 -45.38 31.42 9.47
CA GLU A 18 -44.79 30.39 10.34
C GLU A 18 -43.97 29.37 9.54
N ASP A 19 -44.39 29.06 8.31
CA ASP A 19 -43.66 28.21 7.36
C ASP A 19 -42.28 28.78 6.98
N GLN A 20 -42.15 30.10 6.87
CA GLN A 20 -40.88 30.77 6.59
C GLN A 20 -39.93 30.70 7.79
N PHE A 21 -40.46 30.75 9.01
CA PHE A 21 -39.69 30.57 10.25
C PHE A 21 -39.27 29.10 10.46
N LEU A 22 -40.16 28.15 10.15
CA LEU A 22 -39.86 26.72 10.19
C LEU A 22 -38.87 26.29 9.10
N LEU A 23 -38.95 26.88 7.90
CA LEU A 23 -37.94 26.69 6.85
C LEU A 23 -36.61 27.36 7.21
N HIS A 24 -36.62 28.54 7.82
CA HIS A 24 -35.38 29.21 8.23
C HIS A 24 -34.69 28.47 9.37
N SER A 25 -35.44 27.92 10.34
CA SER A 25 -34.88 27.13 11.44
C SER A 25 -34.39 25.75 10.99
N SER A 26 -35.09 25.07 10.07
CA SER A 26 -34.61 23.81 9.48
C SER A 26 -33.41 24.01 8.54
N PHE A 27 -33.35 25.12 7.80
CA PHE A 27 -32.18 25.52 7.01
C PHE A 27 -30.96 25.78 7.90
N MET A 28 -31.12 26.59 8.95
CA MET A 28 -30.05 26.85 9.94
C MET A 28 -29.58 25.59 10.65
N PHE A 29 -30.48 24.64 10.93
CA PHE A 29 -30.13 23.35 11.53
C PHE A 29 -29.33 22.47 10.56
N MET A 30 -29.73 22.40 9.28
CA MET A 30 -29.06 21.56 8.28
C MET A 30 -27.67 22.11 7.92
N ASP A 31 -27.51 23.43 7.86
CA ASP A 31 -26.21 24.08 7.68
C ASP A 31 -25.29 23.86 8.87
N LEU A 32 -25.82 23.90 10.09
CA LEU A 32 -25.07 23.62 11.31
C LEU A 32 -24.58 22.17 11.31
N VAL A 33 -25.47 21.21 11.03
CA VAL A 33 -25.11 19.78 10.94
C VAL A 33 -24.08 19.55 9.85
N ASN A 34 -24.23 20.17 8.67
CA ASN A 34 -23.27 20.04 7.57
C ASN A 34 -21.91 20.66 7.92
N ALA A 35 -21.88 21.83 8.58
CA ALA A 35 -20.65 22.46 9.05
C ALA A 35 -19.92 21.57 10.08
N PHE A 36 -20.65 20.98 11.02
CA PHE A 36 -20.08 20.02 11.96
C PHE A 36 -19.56 18.77 11.27
N LEU A 37 -20.36 18.14 10.40
CA LEU A 37 -19.97 16.94 9.67
C LEU A 37 -18.74 17.18 8.80
N ASN A 38 -18.66 18.33 8.11
CA ASN A 38 -17.52 18.67 7.26
C ASN A 38 -16.25 19.04 8.06
N ILE A 39 -16.38 19.36 9.34
CA ILE A 39 -15.24 19.55 10.26
C ILE A 39 -14.75 18.20 10.79
N PHE A 40 -15.67 17.32 11.20
CA PHE A 40 -15.29 16.03 11.79
C PHE A 40 -14.89 14.98 10.76
N ALA A 41 -15.52 14.96 9.59
CA ALA A 41 -15.21 14.01 8.51
C ALA A 41 -13.72 14.04 8.08
N PRO A 42 -13.08 15.19 7.79
CA PRO A 42 -11.66 15.22 7.42
C PRO A 42 -10.75 14.85 8.60
N ILE A 43 -11.14 15.19 9.83
CA ILE A 43 -10.36 14.83 11.02
C ILE A 43 -10.39 13.31 11.21
N PHE A 44 -11.56 12.68 11.13
CA PHE A 44 -11.72 11.25 11.34
C PHE A 44 -11.02 10.42 10.25
N THR A 45 -11.10 10.87 9.00
CA THR A 45 -10.39 10.26 7.87
C THR A 45 -8.88 10.44 7.98
N ALA A 46 -8.40 11.65 8.36
CA ALA A 46 -6.98 11.89 8.62
C ALA A 46 -6.46 11.05 9.79
N THR A 47 -7.19 10.96 10.89
CA THR A 47 -6.83 10.12 12.05
C THR A 47 -6.80 8.65 11.68
N THR A 48 -7.80 8.14 10.97
CA THR A 48 -7.83 6.74 10.53
C THR A 48 -6.69 6.46 9.58
N PHE A 49 -6.43 7.35 8.62
CA PHE A 49 -5.30 7.24 7.70
C PHE A 49 -3.97 7.23 8.47
N PHE A 50 -3.77 8.16 9.41
CA PHE A 50 -2.54 8.23 10.20
C PHE A 50 -2.36 7.07 11.18
N VAL A 51 -3.43 6.44 11.63
CA VAL A 51 -3.37 5.29 12.53
C VAL A 51 -3.23 3.98 11.76
N PHE A 52 -3.84 3.83 10.58
CA PHE A 52 -3.74 2.61 9.77
C PHE A 52 -2.54 2.58 8.84
N PHE A 53 -2.08 3.74 8.35
CA PHE A 53 -1.00 3.80 7.37
C PHE A 53 0.37 3.38 7.94
N PRO A 54 0.80 3.83 9.14
CA PRO A 54 2.04 3.34 9.76
C PRO A 54 2.05 1.83 10.04
N PRO A 55 1.01 1.21 10.67
CA PRO A 55 0.99 -0.22 10.85
C PRO A 55 0.79 -0.99 9.53
N TYR A 56 0.15 -0.42 8.51
CA TYR A 56 0.11 -1.03 7.17
C TYR A 56 1.49 -1.03 6.51
N LEU A 57 2.26 0.06 6.61
CA LEU A 57 3.64 0.10 6.13
C LEU A 57 4.54 -0.85 6.93
N CYS A 58 4.38 -0.90 8.25
CA CYS A 58 5.09 -1.85 9.10
C CYS A 58 4.72 -3.30 8.74
N PHE A 59 3.43 -3.61 8.56
CA PHE A 59 2.97 -4.93 8.18
C PHE A 59 3.44 -5.30 6.77
N LYS A 60 3.47 -4.37 5.81
CA LYS A 60 3.99 -4.62 4.47
C LYS A 60 5.51 -4.83 4.48
N SER A 61 6.24 -4.03 5.26
CA SER A 61 7.68 -4.21 5.46
C SER A 61 7.97 -5.54 6.15
N LEU A 62 7.18 -5.89 7.17
CA LEU A 62 7.25 -7.14 7.90
C LEU A 62 6.85 -8.34 7.03
N HIS A 63 5.84 -8.21 6.17
CA HIS A 63 5.42 -9.26 5.24
C HIS A 63 6.43 -9.42 4.10
N PHE A 64 7.05 -8.34 3.63
CA PHE A 64 8.18 -8.40 2.70
C PHE A 64 9.35 -9.14 3.35
N PHE A 65 9.64 -8.82 4.61
CA PHE A 65 10.68 -9.47 5.39
C PHE A 65 10.36 -10.95 5.68
N TRP A 66 9.12 -11.27 6.05
CA TRP A 66 8.65 -12.64 6.28
C TRP A 66 8.65 -13.47 5.01
N ARG A 67 8.26 -12.90 3.86
CA ARG A 67 8.40 -13.59 2.58
C ARG A 67 9.86 -13.81 2.20
N SER A 68 10.77 -12.94 2.65
CA SER A 68 12.22 -13.12 2.47
C SER A 68 12.84 -14.18 3.38
N ILE A 69 12.17 -14.54 4.49
CA ILE A 69 12.68 -15.48 5.50
C ILE A 69 12.01 -16.86 5.42
N PHE A 70 10.82 -16.97 4.81
CA PHE A 70 10.14 -18.26 4.69
C PHE A 70 10.96 -19.25 3.86
N SER A 71 11.51 -20.23 4.56
CA SER A 71 12.45 -21.21 4.03
C SER A 71 11.67 -22.29 3.29
N GLU A 72 11.66 -22.23 1.96
CA GLU A 72 11.19 -23.34 1.13
C GLU A 72 12.23 -24.47 1.12
N ASN A 73 11.76 -25.73 1.03
CA ASN A 73 12.66 -26.83 0.74
C ASN A 73 13.15 -26.71 -0.71
N VAL A 74 14.46 -26.56 -0.87
CA VAL A 74 15.15 -26.32 -2.15
C VAL A 74 16.07 -27.47 -2.54
N ALA A 75 16.07 -28.56 -1.77
CA ALA A 75 16.87 -29.74 -2.09
C ALA A 75 16.44 -30.31 -3.45
N GLY A 76 17.41 -30.48 -4.36
CA GLY A 76 17.17 -30.97 -5.71
C GLY A 76 16.46 -29.98 -6.65
N LYS A 77 16.15 -28.75 -6.21
CA LYS A 77 15.63 -27.70 -7.09
C LYS A 77 16.78 -26.93 -7.74
N VAL A 78 16.52 -26.40 -8.94
CA VAL A 78 17.46 -25.54 -9.65
C VAL A 78 17.27 -24.08 -9.20
N VAL A 79 18.36 -23.45 -8.75
CA VAL A 79 18.39 -22.06 -8.27
C VAL A 79 19.38 -21.27 -9.12
N VAL A 80 18.89 -20.18 -9.72
CA VAL A 80 19.68 -19.30 -10.58
C VAL A 80 20.07 -18.05 -9.81
N ILE A 81 21.38 -17.76 -9.74
CA ILE A 81 21.91 -16.65 -8.95
C ILE A 81 22.74 -15.73 -9.86
N ALA A 82 22.27 -14.51 -10.07
CA ALA A 82 23.00 -13.47 -10.78
C ALA A 82 23.88 -12.67 -9.81
N GLY A 83 25.06 -12.25 -10.26
CA GLY A 83 26.02 -11.51 -9.43
C GLY A 83 26.68 -12.37 -8.35
N ALA A 84 26.80 -13.69 -8.58
CA ALA A 84 27.27 -14.64 -7.56
C ALA A 84 28.77 -14.54 -7.22
N SER A 85 29.57 -13.83 -8.02
CA SER A 85 31.03 -13.75 -7.83
C SER A 85 31.51 -12.98 -6.59
N SER A 86 30.62 -12.34 -5.83
CA SER A 86 30.95 -11.61 -4.58
C SER A 86 29.71 -11.14 -3.82
N GLY A 87 29.89 -10.82 -2.54
CA GLY A 87 28.90 -10.08 -1.76
C GLY A 87 27.67 -10.93 -1.49
N MET A 88 26.47 -10.35 -1.63
CA MET A 88 25.24 -11.09 -1.31
C MET A 88 25.05 -12.33 -2.20
N GLY A 89 25.37 -12.23 -3.51
CA GLY A 89 25.17 -13.35 -4.43
C GLY A 89 26.04 -14.56 -4.08
N GLU A 90 27.25 -14.34 -3.59
CA GLU A 90 28.16 -15.38 -3.12
C GLU A 90 27.59 -16.10 -1.89
N HIS A 91 27.19 -15.35 -0.85
CA HIS A 91 26.62 -15.94 0.35
C HIS A 91 25.30 -16.68 0.08
N ILE A 92 24.49 -16.17 -0.85
CA ILE A 92 23.27 -16.85 -1.31
C ILE A 92 23.64 -18.18 -1.99
N ALA A 93 24.67 -18.23 -2.84
CA ALA A 93 25.09 -19.47 -3.47
C ALA A 93 25.49 -20.53 -2.44
N TYR A 94 26.23 -20.15 -1.41
CA TYR A 94 26.62 -21.07 -0.34
C TYR A 94 25.43 -21.54 0.50
N GLU A 95 24.51 -20.64 0.85
CA GLU A 95 23.34 -20.96 1.66
C GLU A 95 22.39 -21.91 0.93
N TYR A 96 22.16 -21.69 -0.37
CA TYR A 96 21.35 -22.61 -1.18
C TYR A 96 22.10 -23.91 -1.49
N GLY A 97 23.42 -23.87 -1.64
CA GLY A 97 24.27 -25.06 -1.76
C GLY A 97 24.16 -25.97 -0.53
N LYS A 98 24.27 -25.40 0.69
CA LYS A 98 24.07 -26.12 1.96
C LYS A 98 22.70 -26.79 2.08
N ARG A 99 21.69 -26.22 1.42
CA ARG A 99 20.32 -26.76 1.39
C ARG A 99 20.12 -27.80 0.28
N GLY A 100 21.18 -28.21 -0.42
CA GLY A 100 21.15 -29.23 -1.45
C GLY A 100 20.54 -28.78 -2.79
N ALA A 101 20.51 -27.48 -3.06
CA ALA A 101 20.03 -26.95 -4.34
C ALA A 101 21.07 -27.17 -5.46
N LEU A 102 20.57 -27.42 -6.67
CA LEU A 102 21.36 -27.38 -7.90
C LEU A 102 21.53 -25.91 -8.29
N LEU A 103 22.75 -25.44 -8.49
CA LEU A 103 23.04 -24.02 -8.68
C LEU A 103 23.43 -23.72 -10.13
N VAL A 104 22.87 -22.65 -10.67
CA VAL A 104 23.36 -21.98 -11.89
C VAL A 104 23.75 -20.57 -11.48
N ILE A 105 25.05 -20.28 -11.48
CA ILE A 105 25.58 -19.03 -10.95
C ILE A 105 26.19 -18.19 -12.07
N GLY A 106 25.83 -16.91 -12.14
CA GLY A 106 26.25 -16.02 -13.23
C GLY A 106 26.92 -14.74 -12.74
N ALA A 107 28.05 -14.37 -13.34
CA ALA A 107 28.75 -13.11 -13.08
C ALA A 107 29.80 -12.79 -14.15
N ARG A 108 30.26 -11.53 -14.19
CA ARG A 108 31.28 -11.06 -15.13
C ARG A 108 32.72 -11.52 -14.81
N ARG A 109 33.00 -11.87 -13.55
CA ARG A 109 34.35 -12.23 -13.08
C ARG A 109 34.50 -13.75 -13.02
N GLU A 110 35.04 -14.34 -14.07
CA GLU A 110 35.12 -15.81 -14.21
C GLU A 110 35.89 -16.50 -13.08
N ASN A 111 37.09 -16.03 -12.73
CA ASN A 111 37.91 -16.67 -11.69
C ASN A 111 37.19 -16.74 -10.33
N ALA A 112 36.64 -15.61 -9.89
CA ALA A 112 35.87 -15.55 -8.65
C ALA A 112 34.57 -16.37 -8.73
N LEU A 113 33.91 -16.42 -9.90
CA LEU A 113 32.71 -17.24 -10.08
C LEU A 113 33.01 -18.74 -9.99
N ARG A 114 34.19 -19.17 -10.45
CA ARG A 114 34.64 -20.56 -10.34
C ARG A 114 34.94 -20.95 -8.90
N GLU A 115 35.60 -20.07 -8.14
CA GLU A 115 35.82 -20.26 -6.70
C GLU A 115 34.50 -20.44 -5.96
N VAL A 116 33.51 -19.58 -6.25
CA VAL A 116 32.17 -19.69 -5.65
C VAL A 116 31.46 -20.99 -6.06
N ALA A 117 31.61 -21.46 -7.30
CA ALA A 117 31.02 -22.72 -7.75
C ALA A 117 31.61 -23.93 -7.00
N GLU A 118 32.94 -23.95 -6.85
CA GLU A 118 33.65 -25.01 -6.14
C GLU A 118 33.25 -25.03 -4.66
N GLU A 119 33.27 -23.88 -4.00
CA GLU A 119 32.88 -23.78 -2.59
C GLU A 119 31.40 -24.17 -2.40
N ALA A 120 30.51 -23.76 -3.30
CA ALA A 120 29.10 -24.14 -3.24
C ALA A 120 28.88 -25.66 -3.39
N TYR A 121 29.71 -26.34 -4.19
CA TYR A 121 29.72 -27.80 -4.28
C TYR A 121 30.22 -28.43 -2.98
N LEU A 122 31.32 -27.93 -2.41
CA LEU A 122 31.89 -28.43 -1.15
C LEU A 122 30.92 -28.32 0.04
N VAL A 123 30.13 -27.26 0.11
CA VAL A 123 29.17 -27.05 1.21
C VAL A 123 27.88 -27.87 1.08
N GLY A 124 27.67 -28.58 -0.04
CA GLY A 124 26.56 -29.54 -0.18
C GLY A 124 25.72 -29.43 -1.44
N SER A 125 26.03 -28.51 -2.38
CA SER A 125 25.30 -28.46 -3.66
C SER A 125 25.59 -29.72 -4.48
N PRO A 126 24.56 -30.40 -5.04
CA PRO A 126 24.78 -31.54 -5.93
C PRO A 126 25.51 -31.17 -7.23
N ALA A 127 25.33 -29.93 -7.70
CA ALA A 127 26.02 -29.38 -8.86
C ALA A 127 25.95 -27.85 -8.87
N ALA A 128 27.06 -27.18 -9.20
CA ALA A 128 27.12 -25.74 -9.38
C ALA A 128 27.73 -25.40 -10.74
N ILE A 129 26.94 -24.78 -11.63
CA ILE A 129 27.33 -24.46 -13.00
C ILE A 129 27.65 -22.96 -13.09
N PRO A 130 28.93 -22.57 -13.26
CA PRO A 130 29.30 -21.17 -13.46
C PRO A 130 29.04 -20.73 -14.91
N CYS A 131 28.39 -19.58 -15.08
CA CYS A 131 28.11 -18.93 -16.35
C CYS A 131 28.73 -17.52 -16.35
N ALA A 132 29.95 -17.41 -16.87
CA ALA A 132 30.61 -16.12 -17.03
C ALA A 132 30.20 -15.46 -18.36
N HIS A 133 29.75 -14.19 -18.29
CA HIS A 133 29.45 -13.35 -19.46
C HIS A 133 29.82 -11.90 -19.17
#